data_AF-M5THJ6-F1
#
_entry.id   AF-M5THJ6-F1
#
_cell.length_a   1.000
_cell.length_b   1.000
_cell.length_c   1.000
_cell.angle_alpha   90.00
_cell.angle_beta   90.00
_cell.angle_gamma   90.00
#
_symmetry.space_group_name_H-M   'P 1'
#
loop_
_entity.id
_entity.type
_entity.pdbx_description
1 polymer ?
#
loop_
_entity_poly.entity_id
_entity_poly.type
_entity_poly.pdbx_seq_one_letter_code
_entity_poly.pdbx_strand_id
1 'polypeptide(L)'
;MNWWQHLRKKWDDWCGDHEMEMSIRSHLTRNGYFGHTAKFEAVRLVAVQRPGWLQVYRFEVTARVNPGHVPTETRVADASSTAAVSSTSSSDVEGRSMKGRDMKGHDTGGPDLEGPDAEGADPEAEYHRLYGLVREDIRQNRSNVRVFEAESERKELFDRWSDGLICLRGAKGLLNS
;
A
#
# COMPACT_ATOMS: atom_id res chain seq x y z
N MET A 1 34.15 -2.81 13.61
CA MET A 1 33.62 -4.19 13.55
C MET A 1 32.07 -4.26 13.50
N ASN A 2 31.37 -3.37 12.79
CA ASN A 2 29.89 -3.35 12.77
C ASN A 2 29.24 -3.73 11.41
N TRP A 3 30.05 -4.15 10.43
CA TRP A 3 29.56 -4.50 9.09
C TRP A 3 28.63 -5.72 9.08
N TRP A 4 28.92 -6.73 9.92
CA TRP A 4 28.09 -7.92 10.07
C TRP A 4 26.70 -7.64 10.65
N GLN A 5 26.59 -6.66 11.57
CA GLN A 5 25.29 -6.24 12.09
C GLN A 5 24.49 -5.49 11.03
N HIS A 6 25.15 -4.70 10.18
CA HIS A 6 24.52 -4.00 9.07
C HIS A 6 24.01 -4.95 7.98
N LEU A 7 24.81 -5.98 7.65
CA LEU A 7 24.41 -7.05 6.72
C LEU A 7 23.22 -7.85 7.25
N ARG A 8 23.27 -8.24 8.53
CA ARG A 8 22.20 -8.99 9.18
C ARG A 8 20.90 -8.19 9.28
N LYS A 9 21.01 -6.90 9.59
CA LYS A 9 19.87 -5.97 9.59
C LYS A 9 19.29 -5.80 8.19
N LYS A 10 20.13 -5.59 7.17
CA LYS A 10 19.69 -5.58 5.77
C LYS A 10 18.97 -6.86 5.35
N TRP A 11 19.39 -8.01 5.87
CA TRP A 11 18.74 -9.29 5.56
C TRP A 11 17.42 -9.50 6.31
N ASP A 12 17.29 -8.96 7.52
CA ASP A 12 16.06 -9.00 8.31
C ASP A 12 15.02 -7.95 7.85
N ASP A 13 15.47 -6.88 7.21
CA ASP A 13 14.63 -5.80 6.63
C ASP A 13 14.28 -6.06 5.15
N TRP A 14 14.85 -7.11 4.52
CA TRP A 14 14.66 -7.38 3.09
C TRP A 14 13.37 -8.15 2.84
N CYS A 15 12.44 -7.54 2.10
CA CYS A 15 11.21 -8.20 1.64
C CYS A 15 11.42 -9.26 0.56
N GLY A 16 12.63 -9.47 0.03
CA GLY A 16 12.91 -10.52 -0.98
C GLY A 16 12.36 -10.21 -2.38
N ASP A 17 11.13 -9.69 -2.46
CA ASP A 17 10.38 -9.41 -3.67
C ASP A 17 9.89 -7.95 -3.69
N HIS A 18 10.20 -7.25 -4.78
CA HIS A 18 9.77 -5.87 -5.01
C HIS A 18 8.25 -5.77 -5.19
N GLU A 19 7.61 -6.76 -5.81
CA GLU A 19 6.17 -6.76 -6.02
C GLU A 19 5.41 -6.87 -4.68
N MET A 20 5.87 -7.75 -3.80
CA MET A 20 5.33 -7.85 -2.44
C MET A 20 5.51 -6.54 -1.68
N GLU A 21 6.71 -5.94 -1.72
CA GLU A 21 6.95 -4.65 -1.05
C GLU A 21 6.00 -3.57 -1.56
N MET A 22 5.85 -3.45 -2.88
CA MET A 22 4.95 -2.47 -3.50
C MET A 22 3.48 -2.74 -3.15
N SER A 23 3.07 -4.00 -3.04
CA SER A 23 1.73 -4.39 -2.58
C SER A 23 1.49 -3.93 -1.14
N ILE A 24 2.46 -4.11 -0.24
CA ILE A 24 2.36 -3.64 1.14
C ILE A 24 2.31 -2.11 1.20
N ARG A 25 3.19 -1.41 0.48
CA ARG A 25 3.20 0.07 0.43
C ARG A 25 1.89 0.63 -0.12
N SER A 26 1.35 0.01 -1.18
CA SER A 26 0.04 0.35 -1.73
C SER A 26 -1.07 0.12 -0.71
N HIS A 27 -1.03 -1.00 0.02
CA HIS A 27 -2.01 -1.31 1.06
C HIS A 27 -1.98 -0.29 2.21
N LEU A 28 -0.79 0.09 2.68
CA LEU A 28 -0.61 1.15 3.68
C LEU A 28 -1.18 2.49 3.21
N THR A 29 -0.91 2.84 1.95
CA THR A 29 -1.42 4.08 1.34
C THR A 29 -2.95 4.11 1.32
N ARG A 30 -3.59 2.98 0.97
CA ARG A 30 -5.05 2.81 1.00
C ARG A 30 -5.67 2.80 2.40
N ASN A 31 -4.86 2.58 3.44
CA ASN A 31 -5.31 2.57 4.84
C ASN A 31 -4.92 3.86 5.59
N GLY A 32 -4.54 4.92 4.88
CA GLY A 32 -4.25 6.21 5.51
C GLY A 32 -2.84 6.36 6.07
N TYR A 33 -1.87 5.63 5.53
CA TYR A 33 -0.46 5.79 5.87
C TYR A 33 0.37 6.23 4.67
N PHE A 34 1.49 6.92 4.90
CA PHE A 34 2.44 7.20 3.83
C PHE A 34 3.26 5.93 3.48
N GLY A 35 2.75 5.10 2.58
CA GLY A 35 3.37 3.83 2.21
C GLY A 35 4.81 3.97 1.67
N HIS A 36 5.14 5.06 0.99
CA HIS A 36 6.48 5.29 0.42
C HIS A 36 7.56 5.55 1.47
N THR A 37 7.20 6.07 2.64
CA THR A 37 8.15 6.38 3.73
C THR A 37 8.14 5.31 4.83
N ALA A 38 7.31 4.29 4.67
CA ALA A 38 7.20 3.17 5.60
C ALA A 38 8.53 2.40 5.70
N LYS A 39 8.92 2.06 6.93
CA LYS A 39 10.10 1.25 7.25
C LYS A 39 9.68 -0.15 7.65
N PHE A 40 10.14 -1.14 6.88
CA PHE A 40 9.83 -2.55 7.12
C PHE A 40 10.89 -3.19 8.02
N GLU A 41 10.43 -4.04 8.92
CA GLU A 41 11.27 -4.79 9.85
C GLU A 41 10.73 -6.23 9.96
N ALA A 42 11.62 -7.15 10.34
CA ALA A 42 11.27 -8.53 10.67
C ALA A 42 10.45 -9.27 9.58
N VAL A 43 10.73 -8.97 8.31
CA VAL A 43 10.04 -9.60 7.18
C VAL A 43 10.50 -11.05 7.06
N ARG A 44 9.59 -12.00 7.28
CA ARG A 44 9.95 -13.42 7.30
C ARG A 44 8.86 -14.31 6.73
N LEU A 45 9.26 -15.30 5.95
CA LEU A 45 8.41 -16.44 5.60
C LEU A 45 8.13 -17.27 6.86
N VAL A 46 6.85 -17.47 7.16
CA VAL A 46 6.40 -18.14 8.39
C VAL A 46 5.54 -19.36 8.14
N ALA A 47 4.87 -19.48 7.00
CA ALA A 47 4.20 -20.71 6.62
C ALA A 47 4.24 -20.91 5.09
N VAL A 48 4.24 -22.17 4.65
CA VAL A 48 4.29 -22.52 3.22
C VAL A 48 3.56 -23.83 2.93
N GLN A 49 2.90 -23.91 1.77
CA GLN A 49 2.38 -25.17 1.21
C GLN A 49 3.40 -25.78 0.28
N ARG A 50 3.63 -27.10 0.29
CA ARG A 50 4.43 -27.76 -0.77
C ARG A 50 3.59 -28.00 -2.03
N PRO A 51 4.11 -27.75 -3.24
CA PRO A 51 5.52 -27.47 -3.60
C PRO A 51 5.99 -26.00 -3.54
N GLY A 52 5.31 -25.09 -2.84
CA GLY A 52 5.82 -23.74 -2.50
C GLY A 52 4.93 -22.59 -2.99
N TRP A 53 3.78 -22.89 -3.60
CA TRP A 53 2.94 -21.89 -4.28
C TRP A 53 2.14 -20.98 -3.36
N LEU A 54 1.84 -21.46 -2.15
CA LEU A 54 1.13 -20.70 -1.14
C LEU A 54 2.09 -20.40 -0.01
N GLN A 55 2.35 -19.11 0.21
CA GLN A 55 3.32 -18.63 1.19
C GLN A 55 2.67 -17.59 2.10
N VAL A 56 3.05 -17.60 3.37
CA VAL A 56 2.62 -16.61 4.34
C VAL A 56 3.85 -15.95 4.94
N TYR A 57 3.93 -14.63 4.80
CA TYR A 57 4.96 -13.79 5.38
C TYR A 57 4.39 -12.99 6.54
N ARG A 58 5.21 -12.80 7.57
CA ARG A 58 4.97 -11.77 8.59
C ARG A 58 5.91 -10.61 8.35
N PHE A 59 5.48 -9.43 8.76
CA PHE A 59 6.34 -8.26 8.83
C PHE A 59 5.89 -7.33 9.96
N GLU A 60 6.74 -6.39 10.30
CA GLU A 60 6.43 -5.23 11.12
C GLU A 60 6.74 -3.99 10.30
N VAL A 61 5.97 -2.93 10.50
CA VAL A 61 6.17 -1.70 9.75
C VAL A 61 5.95 -0.50 10.65
N THR A 62 6.87 0.45 10.56
CA THR A 62 6.67 1.80 11.11
C THR A 62 6.29 2.73 9.98
N ALA A 63 5.09 3.29 10.03
CA ALA A 63 4.55 4.14 8.97
C ALA A 63 4.03 5.47 9.53
N ARG A 64 4.20 6.54 8.76
CA ARG A 64 3.65 7.86 9.10
C ARG A 64 2.16 7.89 8.77
N VAL A 65 1.35 8.43 9.67
CA VAL A 65 -0.09 8.64 9.44
C VAL A 65 -0.29 9.74 8.40
N ASN A 66 -1.23 9.53 7.48
CA ASN A 66 -1.68 10.53 6.53
C ASN A 66 -3.01 11.14 7.00
N PRO A 67 -2.99 12.29 7.69
CA PRO A 67 -4.21 12.88 8.26
C PRO A 67 -5.21 13.34 7.20
N GLY A 68 -4.78 13.52 5.95
CA GLY A 68 -5.66 13.90 4.83
C GLY A 68 -6.30 12.70 4.11
N HIS A 69 -6.06 11.46 4.57
CA HIS A 69 -6.62 10.29 3.91
C HIS A 69 -8.08 10.08 4.32
N VAL A 70 -8.98 10.28 3.36
CA VAL A 70 -10.36 9.81 3.46
C VAL A 70 -10.35 8.29 3.29
N PRO A 71 -10.79 7.48 4.27
CA PRO A 71 -10.88 6.04 4.11
C PRO A 71 -11.72 5.73 2.88
N THR A 72 -11.11 5.10 1.87
CA THR A 72 -11.91 4.52 0.79
C THR A 72 -12.65 3.35 1.42
N GLU A 73 -13.94 3.55 1.74
CA GLU A 73 -14.79 2.53 2.33
C GLU A 73 -14.58 1.20 1.58
N THR A 74 -14.24 0.18 2.36
CA THR A 74 -14.14 -1.19 1.89
C THR A 74 -15.52 -1.61 1.41
N ARG A 75 -15.78 -1.47 0.10
CA ARG A 75 -16.89 -2.16 -0.56
C ARG A 75 -16.67 -3.66 -0.36
N VAL A 76 -17.34 -4.18 0.66
CA VAL A 76 -17.55 -5.62 0.85
C VAL A 76 -17.99 -6.22 -0.47
N ALA A 77 -17.22 -7.19 -0.92
CA ALA A 77 -17.47 -7.96 -2.12
C ALA A 77 -18.76 -8.78 -1.93
N ASP A 78 -19.81 -8.39 -2.63
CA ASP A 78 -20.93 -9.27 -2.96
C ASP A 78 -21.10 -9.28 -4.49
N ALA A 79 -21.47 -10.45 -4.99
CA ALA A 79 -21.95 -10.76 -6.33
C ALA A 79 -21.01 -10.58 -7.54
N SER A 80 -20.36 -11.69 -7.89
CA SER A 80 -20.54 -12.38 -9.18
C SER A 80 -21.39 -11.62 -10.23
N SER A 81 -20.78 -11.17 -11.32
CA SER A 81 -21.45 -11.11 -12.64
C SER A 81 -20.44 -10.94 -13.77
N THR A 82 -20.35 -12.02 -14.54
CA THR A 82 -19.97 -12.11 -15.94
C THR A 82 -20.72 -11.10 -16.82
N ALA A 83 -20.02 -10.45 -17.75
CA ALA A 83 -20.44 -10.12 -19.13
C ALA A 83 -19.50 -9.04 -19.69
N ALA A 84 -18.69 -9.38 -20.70
CA ALA A 84 -18.95 -9.07 -22.11
C ALA A 84 -18.55 -7.63 -22.47
N VAL A 85 -17.36 -7.46 -23.05
CA VAL A 85 -17.14 -7.10 -24.48
C VAL A 85 -18.06 -5.99 -25.00
N SER A 86 -17.47 -4.87 -25.42
CA SER A 86 -17.70 -4.27 -26.75
C SER A 86 -16.85 -3.01 -26.95
N SER A 87 -15.80 -3.15 -27.76
CA SER A 87 -15.23 -2.09 -28.58
C SER A 87 -16.24 -1.68 -29.66
N THR A 88 -16.26 -0.40 -30.05
CA THR A 88 -16.72 0.24 -31.32
C THR A 88 -17.17 1.67 -30.97
N SER A 89 -16.96 2.76 -31.72
CA SER A 89 -16.47 3.00 -33.07
C SER A 89 -16.21 4.52 -33.24
N SER A 90 -15.34 4.81 -34.20
CA SER A 90 -15.07 6.10 -34.84
C SER A 90 -16.32 6.80 -35.40
N SER A 91 -16.29 8.15 -35.45
CA SER A 91 -16.75 8.95 -36.60
C SER A 91 -16.43 10.45 -36.42
N ASP A 92 -15.40 10.90 -37.14
CA ASP A 92 -15.43 11.86 -38.25
C ASP A 92 -16.10 13.26 -38.20
N VAL A 93 -15.35 14.20 -38.82
CA VAL A 93 -15.73 15.35 -39.69
C VAL A 93 -15.88 16.75 -39.08
N GLU A 94 -14.81 17.53 -39.30
CA GLU A 94 -14.73 18.84 -39.97
C GLU A 94 -15.66 20.00 -39.59
N GLY A 95 -15.05 21.15 -39.29
CA GLY A 95 -15.79 22.42 -39.21
C GLY A 95 -14.94 23.68 -38.99
N ARG A 96 -14.52 24.30 -40.10
CA ARG A 96 -14.48 25.76 -40.34
C ARG A 96 -13.54 26.69 -39.53
N SER A 97 -12.54 27.17 -40.28
CA SER A 97 -11.96 28.52 -40.33
C SER A 97 -12.84 29.68 -39.81
N MET A 98 -12.26 30.61 -39.03
CA MET A 98 -12.26 32.06 -39.34
C MET A 98 -11.36 32.92 -38.43
N LYS A 99 -10.50 33.68 -39.11
CA LYS A 99 -9.89 34.98 -38.85
C LYS A 99 -10.36 35.79 -37.61
N GLY A 100 -9.38 36.21 -36.81
CA GLY A 100 -9.24 37.61 -36.37
C GLY A 100 -9.63 37.93 -34.92
N ARG A 101 -8.63 38.33 -34.13
CA ARG A 101 -8.53 39.67 -33.52
C ARG A 101 -7.35 39.73 -32.54
N ASP A 102 -6.36 40.55 -32.87
CA ASP A 102 -5.44 41.11 -31.90
C ASP A 102 -6.24 42.08 -31.01
N MET A 103 -6.41 41.73 -29.73
CA MET A 103 -6.88 42.67 -28.72
C MET A 103 -5.83 42.79 -27.62
N LYS A 104 -5.17 43.95 -27.66
CA LYS A 104 -4.25 44.49 -26.68
C LYS A 104 -5.00 44.65 -25.36
N GLY A 105 -4.79 43.69 -24.46
CA GLY A 105 -5.29 43.70 -23.09
C GLY A 105 -4.44 44.63 -22.23
N HIS A 106 -5.12 45.59 -21.64
CA HIS A 106 -4.67 46.67 -20.78
C HIS A 106 -4.08 46.15 -19.45
N ASP A 107 -2.87 46.60 -19.11
CA ASP A 107 -2.30 46.44 -17.77
C ASP A 107 -3.17 47.18 -16.76
N THR A 108 -3.91 46.43 -15.93
CA THR A 108 -4.43 46.92 -14.65
C THR A 108 -3.74 46.13 -13.57
N GLY A 109 -2.72 46.77 -12.96
CA GLY A 109 -2.16 46.34 -11.70
C GLY A 109 -3.27 46.21 -10.67
N GLY A 110 -3.58 44.98 -10.30
CA GLY A 110 -4.35 44.69 -9.10
C GLY A 110 -3.46 44.90 -7.88
N PRO A 111 -3.96 45.46 -6.78
CA PRO A 111 -3.19 45.59 -5.56
C PRO A 111 -2.80 44.20 -5.03
N ASP A 112 -1.53 44.05 -4.67
CA ASP A 112 -1.00 42.95 -3.87
C ASP A 112 -1.78 42.87 -2.56
N LEU A 113 -2.84 42.08 -2.56
CA LEU A 113 -3.47 41.60 -1.36
C LEU A 113 -2.76 40.28 -1.02
N GLU A 114 -1.58 40.42 -0.40
CA GLU A 114 -1.01 39.38 0.44
C GLU A 114 -2.07 39.06 1.50
N GLY A 115 -2.89 38.05 1.22
CA GLY A 115 -3.67 37.41 2.26
C GLY A 115 -2.68 36.91 3.31
N PRO A 116 -2.98 37.06 4.62
CA PRO A 116 -2.14 36.44 5.62
C PRO A 116 -2.09 34.96 5.28
N ASP A 117 -0.91 34.47 4.91
CA ASP A 117 -0.57 33.07 4.89
C ASP A 117 -0.84 32.59 6.32
N ALA A 118 -2.07 32.16 6.57
CA ALA A 118 -2.41 31.31 7.68
C ALA A 118 -1.79 29.96 7.34
N GLU A 119 -0.46 29.94 7.39
CA GLU A 119 0.41 28.79 7.41
C GLU A 119 0.09 28.09 8.73
N GLY A 120 -1.07 27.41 8.71
CA GLY A 120 -1.46 26.50 9.76
C GLY A 120 -0.32 25.53 9.88
N ALA A 121 0.36 25.58 11.02
CA ALA A 121 1.52 24.76 11.29
C ALA A 121 1.22 23.32 10.84
N ASP A 122 2.08 22.78 9.98
CA ASP A 122 1.97 21.39 9.56
C ASP A 122 1.83 20.53 10.81
N PRO A 123 0.80 19.67 10.91
CA PRO A 123 0.59 18.85 12.08
C PRO A 123 1.84 17.97 12.31
N GLU A 124 2.22 17.82 13.58
CA GLU A 124 3.38 17.03 13.97
C GLU A 124 3.26 15.61 13.38
N ALA A 125 4.35 15.10 12.81
CA ALA A 125 4.34 13.83 12.11
C ALA A 125 4.10 12.68 13.10
N GLU A 126 2.92 12.08 13.05
CA GLU A 126 2.58 10.90 13.84
C GLU A 126 3.03 9.61 13.14
N TYR A 127 3.65 8.71 13.90
CA TYR A 127 4.14 7.42 13.43
C TYR A 127 3.48 6.28 14.20
N HIS A 128 2.94 5.30 13.47
CA HIS A 128 2.38 4.08 14.05
C HIS A 128 3.27 2.88 13.74
N ARG A 129 3.39 2.00 14.73
CA ARG A 129 3.98 0.67 14.57
C ARG A 129 2.85 -0.32 14.32
N LEU A 130 2.90 -1.00 13.18
CA LEU A 130 1.88 -1.93 12.73
C LEU A 130 2.47 -3.32 12.55
N TYR A 131 1.62 -4.31 12.72
CA TYR A 131 1.91 -5.73 12.54
C TYR A 131 1.27 -6.22 11.25
N GLY A 132 2.05 -6.84 10.37
CA GLY A 132 1.61 -7.22 9.04
C GLY A 132 1.64 -8.71 8.75
N LEU A 133 0.73 -9.15 7.86
CA LEU A 133 0.76 -10.44 7.21
C LEU A 133 0.56 -10.29 5.70
N VAL A 134 1.30 -11.08 4.93
CA VAL A 134 1.07 -11.26 3.50
C VAL A 134 0.82 -12.74 3.23
N ARG A 135 -0.24 -13.05 2.48
CA ARG A 135 -0.48 -14.37 1.91
C ARG A 135 -0.38 -14.30 0.40
N GLU A 136 0.58 -14.99 -0.15
CA GLU A 136 0.87 -15.03 -1.57
C GLU A 136 0.49 -16.37 -2.17
N ASP A 137 -0.33 -16.32 -3.21
CA ASP A 137 -0.63 -17.44 -4.10
C ASP A 137 0.03 -17.16 -5.46
N ILE A 138 1.18 -17.79 -5.68
CA ILE A 138 2.01 -17.62 -6.89
C ILE A 138 1.29 -18.15 -8.12
N ARG A 139 0.42 -19.17 -7.98
CA ARG A 139 -0.30 -19.75 -9.12
C ARG A 139 -1.33 -18.80 -9.69
N GLN A 140 -1.95 -18.02 -8.80
CA GLN A 140 -2.99 -17.06 -9.17
C GLN A 140 -2.43 -15.64 -9.33
N ASN A 141 -1.13 -15.43 -9.05
CA ASN A 141 -0.51 -14.12 -8.93
C ASN A 141 -1.29 -13.19 -7.99
N ARG A 142 -1.65 -13.69 -6.80
CA ARG A 142 -2.49 -12.99 -5.82
C ARG A 142 -1.75 -12.82 -4.51
N SER A 143 -1.56 -11.56 -4.10
CA SER A 143 -1.03 -11.21 -2.78
C SER A 143 -2.10 -10.52 -1.94
N ASN A 144 -2.41 -11.11 -0.79
CA ASN A 144 -3.34 -10.55 0.18
C ASN A 144 -2.52 -9.96 1.33
N VAL A 145 -2.56 -8.64 1.48
CA VAL A 145 -1.89 -7.92 2.56
C VAL A 145 -2.91 -7.50 3.61
N ARG A 146 -2.53 -7.65 4.88
CA ARG A 146 -3.25 -7.13 6.04
C ARG A 146 -2.26 -6.52 7.04
N VAL A 147 -2.67 -5.41 7.64
CA VAL A 147 -1.93 -4.70 8.70
C VAL A 147 -2.85 -4.51 9.90
N PHE A 148 -2.29 -4.55 11.09
CA PHE A 148 -2.98 -4.53 12.37
C PHE A 148 -2.23 -3.62 13.35
N GLU A 149 -2.96 -2.98 14.26
CA GLU A 149 -2.36 -2.26 15.38
C GLU A 149 -1.99 -3.21 16.52
N ALA A 150 -2.80 -4.25 16.73
CA ALA A 150 -2.60 -5.25 17.77
C ALA A 150 -1.95 -6.53 17.23
N GLU A 151 -1.02 -7.10 18.00
CA GLU A 151 -0.39 -8.37 17.63
C GLU A 151 -1.38 -9.55 17.67
N SER A 152 -2.36 -9.54 18.58
CA SER A 152 -3.37 -10.61 18.73
C SER A 152 -4.18 -10.83 17.47
N GLU A 153 -4.64 -9.75 16.82
CA GLU A 153 -5.40 -9.82 15.56
C GLU A 153 -4.57 -10.46 14.45
N ARG A 154 -3.26 -10.14 14.41
CA ARG A 154 -2.32 -10.79 13.50
C ARG A 154 -2.26 -12.30 13.77
N LYS A 155 -2.21 -12.75 15.02
CA LYS A 155 -2.16 -14.18 15.36
C LYS A 155 -3.41 -14.92 14.93
N GLU A 156 -4.58 -14.35 15.17
CA GLU A 156 -5.86 -14.93 14.75
C GLU A 156 -5.97 -15.08 13.22
N LEU A 157 -5.54 -14.06 12.47
CA LEU A 157 -5.51 -14.19 11.02
C LEU A 157 -4.44 -15.19 10.56
N PHE A 158 -3.27 -15.21 11.19
CA PHE A 158 -2.22 -16.17 10.88
C PHE A 158 -2.72 -17.61 11.05
N ASP A 159 -3.41 -17.92 12.14
CA ASP A 159 -3.97 -19.25 12.39
C ASP A 159 -4.89 -19.69 11.21
N ARG A 160 -5.81 -18.82 10.80
CA ARG A 160 -6.69 -19.07 9.64
C ARG A 160 -5.93 -19.20 8.31
N TRP A 161 -4.90 -18.39 8.10
CA TRP A 161 -4.14 -18.38 6.84
C TRP A 161 -3.11 -19.52 6.74
N SER A 162 -2.69 -20.05 7.89
CA SER A 162 -1.72 -21.13 8.00
C SER A 162 -2.35 -22.50 8.19
N ASP A 163 -3.68 -22.59 8.24
CA ASP A 163 -4.40 -23.86 8.26
C ASP A 163 -4.00 -24.73 7.04
N GLY A 164 -3.60 -25.96 7.32
CA GLY A 164 -3.05 -26.90 6.33
C GLY A 164 -1.68 -26.54 5.75
N LEU A 165 -1.00 -25.49 6.25
CA LEU A 165 0.36 -25.10 5.84
C LEU A 165 1.44 -25.65 6.77
N ILE A 166 2.66 -25.77 6.23
CA ILE A 166 3.84 -26.07 7.03
C ILE A 166 4.33 -24.78 7.67
N CYS A 167 4.14 -24.66 8.98
CA CYS A 167 4.67 -23.55 9.76
C CYS A 167 6.19 -23.68 9.94
N LEU A 168 6.92 -22.61 9.63
CA LEU A 168 8.37 -22.54 9.74
C LEU A 168 8.80 -22.01 11.11
N ARG A 169 10.11 -22.10 11.41
CA ARG A 169 10.69 -21.58 12.66
C ARG A 169 10.36 -20.10 12.91
N GLY A 170 10.16 -19.33 11.84
CA GLY A 170 9.74 -17.92 11.91
C GLY A 170 8.34 -17.72 12.49
N ALA A 171 7.48 -18.73 12.53
CA ALA A 171 6.12 -18.62 13.10
C ALA A 171 6.08 -18.59 14.63
N LYS A 172 7.23 -18.75 15.31
CA LYS A 172 7.31 -18.62 16.78
C LYS A 172 6.78 -17.25 17.21
N GLY A 173 5.82 -17.26 18.13
CA GLY A 173 5.08 -16.09 18.61
C GLY A 173 3.76 -15.82 17.89
N LEU A 174 3.53 -16.43 16.72
CA LEU A 174 2.26 -16.34 15.98
C LEU A 174 1.32 -17.52 16.22
N LEU A 175 1.86 -18.66 16.62
CA LEU A 175 1.07 -19.84 17.00
C LEU A 175 0.46 -19.63 18.38
N ASN A 176 -0.85 -19.84 18.50
CA ASN A 176 -1.51 -19.95 19.80
C ASN A 176 -0.94 -21.21 20.48
N SER A 177 -0.15 -21.02 21.54
CA SER A 177 0.41 -22.13 22.34
C SER A 177 -0.62 -22.68 23.31
#